data_AF-A0A841KTH9-F1
#
_entry.id   AF-A0A841KTH9-F1
#
_cell.length_a   1.000
_cell.length_b   1.000
_cell.length_c   1.000
_cell.angle_alpha   90.00
_cell.angle_beta   90.00
_cell.angle_gamma   90.00
#
_symmetry.space_group_name_H-M   'P 1'
#
loop_
_entity.id
_entity.type
_entity.pdbx_description
1 polymer ?
#
loop_
_entity_poly.entity_id
_entity_poly.type
_entity_poly.pdbx_seq_one_letter_code
_entity_poly.pdbx_strand_id
1 'polypeptide(L)' 'MFFHHQEEVKPVYVKQMVDVWQCPDCIGWMQKEFTVSANPVCPFCTSAMIEGTKEINVLEQNC' A
#
# COMPACT_ATOMS: atom_id res chain seq x y z
N MET A 1 -26.87 -33.69 9.44
CA MET A 1 -25.90 -32.58 9.61
C MET A 1 -25.96 -31.75 8.34
N PHE A 2 -26.44 -30.51 8.42
CA PHE A 2 -26.48 -29.60 7.28
C PHE A 2 -25.18 -28.80 7.29
N PHE A 3 -24.30 -29.01 6.32
CA PHE A 3 -23.10 -28.21 6.13
C PHE A 3 -23.48 -27.02 5.25
N HIS A 4 -23.46 -25.81 5.80
CA HIS A 4 -23.45 -24.60 5.00
C HIS A 4 -22.09 -24.54 4.29
N HIS A 5 -22.08 -24.74 2.97
CA HIS A 5 -20.92 -24.42 2.16
C HIS A 5 -20.85 -22.89 2.05
N GLN A 6 -20.00 -22.27 2.87
CA GLN A 6 -19.67 -20.87 2.71
C GLN A 6 -18.62 -20.78 1.60
N GLU A 7 -19.00 -20.24 0.44
CA GLU A 7 -18.05 -19.94 -0.62
C GLU A 7 -17.08 -18.87 -0.12
N GLU A 8 -15.77 -19.15 -0.21
CA GLU A 8 -14.73 -18.19 0.10
C GLU A 8 -14.74 -17.09 -0.97
N VAL A 9 -15.24 -15.90 -0.62
CA VAL A 9 -15.10 -14.71 -1.47
C VAL A 9 -13.62 -14.37 -1.53
N LYS A 10 -12.98 -14.71 -2.65
CA LYS A 10 -11.56 -14.37 -2.86
C LYS A 10 -11.42 -12.87 -3.05
N PRO A 11 -10.48 -12.22 -2.35
CA PRO A 11 -10.22 -10.80 -2.57
C PRO A 11 -9.75 -10.57 -4.01
N VAL A 12 -10.38 -9.60 -4.68
CA VAL A 12 -9.98 -9.15 -6.02
C VAL A 12 -8.90 -8.09 -5.85
N TYR A 13 -7.80 -8.24 -6.59
CA TYR A 13 -6.72 -7.26 -6.62
C TYR A 13 -6.62 -6.62 -8.00
N VAL A 14 -6.53 -5.30 -8.03
CA VAL A 14 -6.44 -4.51 -9.26
C VAL A 14 -5.15 -3.69 -9.28
N LYS A 15 -4.55 -3.56 -10.46
CA LYS A 15 -3.37 -2.69 -10.63
C LYS A 15 -3.78 -1.23 -10.62
N GLN A 16 -3.17 -0.45 -9.74
CA GLN A 16 -3.42 0.98 -9.62
C GLN A 16 -2.12 1.75 -9.37
N MET A 17 -2.04 2.96 -9.94
CA MET A 17 -1.01 3.93 -9.61
C MET A 17 -1.39 4.61 -8.30
N VAL A 18 -0.57 4.44 -7.27
CA VAL A 18 -0.78 5.05 -5.94
C VAL A 18 0.32 6.04 -5.62
N ASP A 19 -0.04 7.09 -4.87
CA ASP A 19 0.93 8.04 -4.34
C ASP A 19 1.72 7.39 -3.19
N VAL A 20 3.04 7.56 -3.24
CA VAL A 20 3.96 7.01 -2.25
C VAL A 20 4.91 8.07 -1.72
N TRP A 21 5.40 7.82 -0.51
CA TRP A 21 6.67 8.33 -0.04
C TRP A 21 7.76 7.36 -0.48
N GLN A 22 8.77 7.85 -1.19
CA GLN A 22 9.92 7.09 -1.65
C GLN A 22 11.19 7.60 -0.98
N CYS A 23 12.02 6.70 -0.48
CA CYS A 23 13.33 7.06 0.04
C CYS A 23 14.31 7.26 -1.13
N PRO A 24 15.07 8.36 -1.18
CA PRO A 24 16.09 8.55 -2.21
C PRO A 24 17.37 7.73 -1.94
N ASP A 25 17.67 7.45 -0.67
CA ASP A 25 18.92 6.82 -0.25
C ASP A 25 18.82 5.29 -0.10
N CYS A 26 17.63 4.71 -0.25
CA CYS A 26 17.42 3.27 -0.24
C CYS A 26 16.18 2.86 -1.03
N ILE A 27 15.90 1.55 -1.13
CA ILE A 27 14.73 1.02 -1.86
C ILE A 27 13.40 1.16 -1.10
N GLY A 28 13.39 1.82 0.06
CA GLY A 28 12.23 1.95 0.93
C GLY A 28 11.18 2.89 0.36
N TRP A 29 9.92 2.50 0.45
CA TRP A 29 8.77 3.35 0.13
C TRP A 29 7.57 2.93 0.97
N MET A 30 6.59 3.83 1.12
CA MET A 30 5.30 3.56 1.77
C MET A 30 4.19 4.34 1.05
N GLN A 31 2.95 3.84 1.08
CA GLN A 31 1.84 4.57 0.47
C GLN A 31 1.51 5.82 1.29
N LYS A 32 1.22 6.94 0.62
CA LYS A 32 0.92 8.20 1.30
C LYS A 32 -0.33 8.10 2.17
N GLU A 33 -1.34 7.33 1.75
CA GLU A 33 -2.61 7.16 2.47
C GLU A 33 -2.45 6.59 3.89
N PHE A 34 -1.39 5.83 4.15
CA PHE A 34 -1.11 5.24 5.46
C PHE A 34 -0.14 6.08 6.29
N THR A 35 0.20 7.29 5.83
CA THR A 35 1.17 8.16 6.49
C THR A 35 0.45 9.23 7.32
N VAL A 36 0.81 9.33 8.60
CA VAL A 36 0.27 10.37 9.50
C VAL A 36 1.08 11.67 9.44
N SER A 37 2.37 11.59 9.09
CA SER A 37 3.27 12.73 8.97
C SER A 37 3.27 13.34 7.56
N ALA A 38 3.25 14.67 7.47
CA ALA A 38 3.45 15.39 6.21
C ALA A 38 4.91 15.31 5.69
N ASN A 39 5.86 14.99 6.56
CA ASN A 39 7.28 14.85 6.23
C ASN A 39 7.81 13.55 6.87
N PRO A 40 7.50 12.38 6.29
CA PRO A 40 7.96 11.13 6.85
C PRO A 40 9.46 10.93 6.63
N VAL A 41 10.05 10.24 7.58
CA VAL A 41 11.44 9.80 7.55
C VAL A 41 11.45 8.30 7.28
N CYS A 42 12.39 7.83 6.46
CA CYS A 42 12.53 6.42 6.14
C CYS A 42 12.87 5.62 7.42
N PRO A 43 12.09 4.59 7.79
CA PRO A 43 12.34 3.80 8.99
C PRO A 43 13.60 2.93 8.91
N PHE A 44 14.15 2.75 7.71
CA PHE A 44 15.33 1.90 7.49
C PHE A 44 16.65 2.65 7.53
N CYS A 45 16.70 3.87 6.99
CA CYS A 45 17.95 4.64 6.86
C CYS A 45 17.86 6.06 7.43
N THR A 46 16.72 6.46 7.99
CA THR A 46 16.49 7.78 8.62
C THR A 46 16.57 8.99 7.68
N SER A 47 16.66 8.77 6.37
CA SER A 47 16.58 9.84 5.37
C SER A 47 15.18 10.41 5.22
N ALA A 48 15.08 11.69 4.85
CA ALA A 48 13.81 12.31 4.48
C ALA A 48 13.26 11.64 3.21
N MET A 49 11.98 11.26 3.24
CA MET A 49 11.33 10.68 2.06
C MET A 49 10.82 11.78 1.13
N ILE A 50 10.80 11.47 -0.17
CA ILE A 50 10.31 12.34 -1.24
C ILE A 50 9.01 11.78 -1.81
N GLU A 51 8.24 12.63 -2.47
CA GLU A 51 7.00 12.21 -3.14
C GLU A 51 7.29 11.40 -4.40
N GLY A 52 6.45 10.40 -4.67
CA GLY A 52 6.48 9.64 -5.92
C GLY A 52 5.19 8.88 -6.16
N THR A 53 5.15 8.10 -7.22
CA THR A 53 4.03 7.22 -7.59
C THR A 53 4.54 5.82 -7.94
N LYS A 54 3.74 4.79 -7.63
CA LYS A 54 4.05 3.39 -7.97
C LYS A 54 2.81 2.64 -8.41
N GLU A 55 2.96 1.79 -9.44
CA GLU A 55 1.95 0.81 -9.80
C GLU A 55 2.03 -0.37 -8.84
N ILE A 56 0.96 -0.62 -8.09
CA ILE A 56 0.83 -1.76 -7.19
C ILE A 56 -0.51 -2.46 -7.39
N ASN A 57 -0.62 -3.70 -6.89
CA ASN A 57 -1.91 -4.38 -6.80
C ASN A 57 -2.59 -3.96 -5.49
N VAL A 58 -3.68 -3.22 -5.57
CA VAL A 58 -4.51 -2.88 -4.41
C VAL A 58 -5.73 -3.79 -4.33
N LEU A 59 -6.27 -3.95 -3.13
CA LEU A 59 -7.54 -4.63 -2.94
C LEU A 59 -8.65 -3.79 -3.59
N GLU A 60 -9.42 -4.38 -4.49
CA GLU A 60 -10.62 -3.74 -5.01
C GLU A 60 -11.68 -3.71 -3.91
N GLN A 61 -11.86 -2.55 -3.28
CA GLN A 61 -12.89 -2.31 -2.28
C GLN A 61 -14.24 -2.10 -3.00
N ASN A 62 -14.83 -3.17 -3.51
CA ASN A 62 -16.23 -3.16 -3.89
C ASN A 62 -17.05 -3.15 -2.58
N CYS A 63 -17.55 -1.98 -2.19
CA CYS A 63 -18.56 -1.82 -1.14
C CYS A 63 -19.84 -2.59 -1.48
#